data_AF-A0A0C2ZKV3-F1
#
_entry.id   AF-A0A0C2ZKV3-F1
#
_cell.length_a   1.000
_cell.length_b   1.000
_cell.length_c   1.000
_cell.angle_alpha   90.00
_cell.angle_beta   90.00
_cell.angle_gamma   90.00
#
_symmetry.space_group_name_H-M   'P 1'
#
loop_
_entity.id
_entity.type
_entity.pdbx_description
1 polymer ?
#
loop_
_entity_poly.entity_id
_entity_poly.type
_entity_poly.pdbx_seq_one_letter_code
_entity_poly.pdbx_strand_id
1 'polypeptide(L)'
;MTKSKLPKIGFLYLDYVLRFFDHSNFQGWPDKIESVVYHWKNDKQRFINEVKRKKIDILVGNIPATAYETFREIAKELPNVQFIPSLDTQFANKSKENVTRFAWKYDIPVPKTYIFYDRNKANEFIETTSYPKIIKKSYGPSNYGGYFVHKVDSIAEAKDLLAKKKYYPIYIQDFVPMDADVRVMLIGHKPVCAFWRRPPEGAWLTNTSQGGTMDYQKVPKELLDLAVKVSKSANAEYWACDIAVGKDGKYRILECATAFAAFPYIRDWIGQYLMHKFSNGLFPLPHIPMYNWEELGKMDSSILRTLRYITFGRYNPSYDAEFFMNQKRIDSEGGEFYLHHLDKLFPMLVTTDREFEEWPSRKWNFQDNYKDTMKVPITLADAVAYDETQEVEDEEITITEDKINAMLLEIKGIGNKKLAKINEKFSMIELIEDLEDKCQALEENFRWFNDKTAEKLNKNWQKFKSQLE
;
A
#
# COMPACT_ATOMS: atom_id res chain seq x y z
N MET A 1 41.94 -8.75 -15.82
CA MET A 1 40.48 -8.70 -16.02
C MET A 1 40.08 -7.24 -16.05
N THR A 2 39.62 -6.73 -17.18
CA THR A 2 38.98 -5.40 -17.25
C THR A 2 37.77 -5.42 -16.32
N LYS A 3 37.75 -4.59 -15.27
CA LYS A 3 36.55 -4.42 -14.43
C LYS A 3 35.40 -4.07 -15.37
N SER A 4 34.37 -4.92 -15.47
CA SER A 4 33.18 -4.56 -16.23
C SER A 4 32.62 -3.29 -15.61
N LYS A 5 32.42 -2.27 -16.43
CA LYS A 5 31.86 -1.00 -15.98
C LYS A 5 30.46 -1.26 -15.41
N LEU A 6 30.19 -0.79 -14.20
CA LEU A 6 28.86 -0.88 -13.60
C LEU A 6 27.89 0.05 -14.34
N PRO A 7 26.58 -0.27 -14.37
CA PRO A 7 25.59 0.59 -14.99
C PRO A 7 25.45 1.91 -14.24
N LYS A 8 25.17 2.99 -14.96
CA LYS A 8 24.90 4.29 -14.36
C LYS A 8 23.46 4.33 -13.83
N ILE A 9 23.34 4.32 -12.49
CA ILE A 9 22.05 4.40 -11.79
C ILE A 9 21.58 5.85 -11.71
N GLY A 10 20.28 6.06 -11.89
CA GLY A 10 19.58 7.30 -11.58
C GLY A 10 18.37 7.05 -10.69
N PHE A 11 18.18 7.85 -9.65
CA PHE A 11 16.93 7.90 -8.91
C PHE A 11 15.88 8.68 -9.69
N LEU A 12 14.71 8.08 -9.86
CA LEU A 12 13.52 8.73 -10.39
C LEU A 12 12.70 9.29 -9.22
N TYR A 13 12.55 10.61 -9.21
CA TYR A 13 11.65 11.32 -8.30
C TYR A 13 10.54 12.01 -9.08
N LEU A 14 9.43 12.31 -8.41
CA LEU A 14 8.34 13.12 -8.93
C LEU A 14 8.04 14.23 -7.91
N ASP A 15 7.63 15.41 -8.37
CA ASP A 15 7.22 16.47 -7.46
C ASP A 15 6.06 16.00 -6.56
N TYR A 16 6.07 16.38 -5.28
CA TYR A 16 5.01 16.07 -4.32
C TYR A 16 4.78 14.56 -4.06
N VAL A 17 5.68 13.70 -4.53
CA VAL A 17 5.66 12.26 -4.27
C VAL A 17 6.81 11.92 -3.32
N LEU A 18 6.55 11.07 -2.32
CA LEU A 18 7.59 10.68 -1.37
C LEU A 18 8.69 9.89 -2.04
N ARG A 19 9.94 10.17 -1.65
CA ARG A 19 11.10 9.46 -2.16
C ARG A 19 11.15 8.08 -1.52
N PHE A 20 10.99 7.05 -2.35
CA PHE A 20 11.08 5.68 -1.86
C PHE A 20 12.53 5.28 -1.56
N PHE A 21 13.47 5.62 -2.45
CA PHE A 21 14.90 5.39 -2.27
C PHE A 21 15.70 6.68 -2.10
N ASP A 22 16.81 6.56 -1.39
CA ASP A 22 17.86 7.58 -1.29
C ASP A 22 19.24 6.90 -1.46
N HIS A 23 20.30 7.70 -1.59
CA HIS A 23 21.70 7.24 -1.69
C HIS A 23 22.08 6.29 -0.56
N SER A 24 21.55 6.51 0.65
CA SER A 24 21.79 5.62 1.77
C SER A 24 21.39 4.17 1.45
N ASN A 25 20.30 3.90 0.74
CA ASN A 25 19.89 2.52 0.47
C ASN A 25 20.89 1.74 -0.42
N PHE A 26 21.79 2.43 -1.13
CA PHE A 26 22.79 1.84 -2.03
C PHE A 26 24.21 1.95 -1.46
N GLN A 27 24.35 1.75 -0.14
CA GLN A 27 25.63 1.82 0.54
C GLN A 27 26.65 0.84 -0.06
N GLY A 28 27.80 1.38 -0.49
CA GLY A 28 28.89 0.60 -1.10
C GLY A 28 28.92 0.64 -2.63
N TRP A 29 27.91 1.21 -3.29
CA TRP A 29 27.96 1.47 -4.73
C TRP A 29 29.07 2.48 -5.05
N PRO A 30 30.02 2.16 -5.95
CA PRO A 30 31.24 2.96 -6.12
C PRO A 30 31.06 4.21 -6.97
N ASP A 31 30.09 4.20 -7.89
CA ASP A 31 29.87 5.29 -8.84
C ASP A 31 28.82 6.27 -8.31
N LYS A 32 28.88 7.53 -8.78
CA LYS A 32 27.84 8.51 -8.43
C LYS A 32 26.49 8.07 -9.00
N ILE A 33 25.50 7.94 -8.13
CA ILE A 33 24.09 7.77 -8.50
C ILE A 33 23.53 9.16 -8.86
N GLU A 34 22.93 9.29 -10.03
CA GLU A 34 22.27 10.54 -10.43
C GLU A 34 20.86 10.62 -9.84
N SER A 35 20.24 11.79 -9.88
CA SER A 35 18.81 11.96 -9.58
C SER A 35 18.15 12.74 -10.70
N VAL A 36 16.95 12.35 -11.10
CA VAL A 36 16.10 13.08 -12.05
C VAL A 36 14.72 13.24 -11.44
N VAL A 37 14.14 14.43 -11.54
CA VAL A 37 12.82 14.74 -10.98
C VAL A 37 11.88 14.97 -12.15
N TYR A 38 10.78 14.24 -12.26
CA TYR A 38 9.71 14.55 -13.21
C TYR A 38 8.76 15.57 -12.58
N HIS A 39 8.56 16.69 -13.27
CA HIS A 39 7.62 17.72 -12.86
C HIS A 39 6.27 17.43 -13.49
N TRP A 40 5.17 17.56 -12.75
CA TRP A 40 3.85 17.23 -13.29
C TRP A 40 3.49 18.11 -14.50
N LYS A 41 2.53 17.63 -15.32
CA LYS A 41 2.03 18.27 -16.55
C LYS A 41 2.97 18.02 -17.76
N ASN A 42 3.42 19.07 -18.44
CA ASN A 42 4.02 18.99 -19.78
C ASN A 42 5.55 18.79 -19.76
N ASP A 43 6.04 17.98 -18.82
CA ASP A 43 7.47 17.86 -18.54
C ASP A 43 8.19 16.70 -19.25
N LYS A 44 7.41 15.85 -19.93
CA LYS A 44 7.87 14.61 -20.57
C LYS A 44 9.18 14.79 -21.34
N GLN A 45 9.23 15.76 -22.26
CA GLN A 45 10.40 15.96 -23.12
C GLN A 45 11.64 16.42 -22.35
N ARG A 46 11.47 17.32 -21.38
CA ARG A 46 12.57 17.83 -20.56
C ARG A 46 13.16 16.69 -19.72
N PHE A 47 12.30 15.88 -19.10
CA PHE A 47 12.72 14.69 -18.34
C PHE A 47 13.53 13.72 -19.20
N ILE A 48 13.03 13.37 -20.39
CA ILE A 48 13.74 12.47 -21.33
C ILE A 48 15.10 13.04 -21.73
N ASN A 49 15.17 14.33 -22.04
CA ASN A 49 16.41 15.00 -22.41
C ASN A 49 17.41 14.98 -21.25
N GLU A 50 16.93 15.15 -20.01
CA GLU A 50 17.78 15.09 -18.81
C GLU A 50 18.35 13.69 -18.60
N VAL A 51 17.52 12.64 -18.72
CA VAL A 51 17.95 11.23 -18.60
C VAL A 51 19.03 10.91 -19.63
N LYS A 52 18.80 11.28 -20.91
CA LYS A 52 19.76 11.09 -22.01
C LYS A 52 21.07 11.85 -21.75
N ARG A 53 20.98 13.12 -21.34
CA ARG A 53 22.15 13.97 -21.03
C ARG A 53 22.99 13.38 -19.89
N LYS A 54 22.34 12.84 -18.86
CA LYS A 54 23.02 12.20 -17.73
C LYS A 54 23.55 10.79 -18.06
N LYS A 55 23.18 10.20 -19.21
CA LYS A 55 23.57 8.86 -19.65
C LYS A 55 23.22 7.79 -18.61
N ILE A 56 22.01 7.88 -18.07
CA ILE A 56 21.50 6.92 -17.09
C ILE A 56 21.13 5.63 -17.83
N ASP A 57 21.61 4.49 -17.31
CA ASP A 57 21.31 3.16 -17.83
C ASP A 57 20.12 2.54 -17.08
N ILE A 58 19.97 2.83 -15.78
CA ILE A 58 18.92 2.29 -14.92
C ILE A 58 18.26 3.41 -14.11
N LEU A 59 16.93 3.55 -14.23
CA LEU A 59 16.11 4.46 -13.41
C LEU A 59 15.39 3.69 -12.31
N VAL A 60 15.70 4.00 -11.05
CA VAL A 60 15.11 3.38 -9.87
C VAL A 60 14.12 4.35 -9.23
N GLY A 61 12.86 3.95 -9.15
CA GLY A 61 11.80 4.73 -8.51
C GLY A 61 10.41 4.20 -8.87
N ASN A 62 9.51 4.21 -7.88
CA ASN A 62 8.11 3.86 -8.11
C ASN A 62 7.40 4.98 -8.86
N ILE A 63 6.53 4.60 -9.79
CA ILE A 63 5.73 5.53 -10.58
C ILE A 63 4.28 5.42 -10.08
N PRO A 64 3.68 6.53 -9.64
CA PRO A 64 2.30 6.52 -9.18
C PRO A 64 1.35 6.18 -10.34
N ALA A 65 0.19 5.62 -10.01
CA ALA A 65 -0.82 5.20 -10.99
C ALA A 65 -1.18 6.31 -12.00
N THR A 66 -1.22 7.57 -11.56
CA THR A 66 -1.54 8.75 -12.38
C THR A 66 -0.50 9.06 -13.44
N ALA A 67 0.76 8.73 -13.18
CA ALA A 67 1.86 8.95 -14.10
C ALA A 67 2.14 7.71 -14.97
N TYR A 68 1.50 6.58 -14.72
CA TYR A 68 1.82 5.29 -15.35
C TYR A 68 1.81 5.35 -16.88
N GLU A 69 0.76 5.92 -17.49
CA GLU A 69 0.66 6.02 -18.95
C GLU A 69 1.69 7.01 -19.54
N THR A 70 1.93 8.14 -18.84
CA THR A 70 2.99 9.07 -19.23
C THR A 70 4.36 8.39 -19.23
N PHE A 71 4.63 7.57 -18.22
CA PHE A 71 5.89 6.84 -18.15
C PHE A 71 5.99 5.69 -19.14
N ARG A 72 4.86 5.08 -19.56
CA ARG A 72 4.83 4.16 -20.71
C ARG A 72 5.28 4.84 -22.00
N GLU A 73 4.92 6.10 -22.21
CA GLU A 73 5.41 6.89 -23.35
C GLU A 73 6.90 7.25 -23.18
N ILE A 74 7.31 7.70 -22.00
CA ILE A 74 8.71 8.03 -21.68
C ILE A 74 9.63 6.83 -21.94
N ALA A 75 9.24 5.63 -21.47
CA ALA A 75 10.03 4.42 -21.63
C ALA A 75 10.23 4.04 -23.11
N LYS A 76 9.23 4.28 -23.98
CA LYS A 76 9.37 4.07 -25.42
C LYS A 76 10.40 5.01 -26.06
N GLU A 77 10.54 6.24 -25.54
CA GLU A 77 11.54 7.22 -25.99
C GLU A 77 12.95 6.99 -25.38
N LEU A 78 13.05 6.06 -24.42
CA LEU A 78 14.25 5.65 -23.69
C LEU A 78 14.46 4.12 -23.76
N PRO A 79 14.56 3.51 -24.97
CA PRO A 79 14.57 2.05 -25.13
C PRO A 79 15.79 1.36 -24.49
N ASN A 80 16.86 2.09 -24.22
CA ASN A 80 18.08 1.57 -23.59
C ASN A 80 18.14 1.84 -22.08
N VAL A 81 17.08 2.41 -21.49
CA VAL A 81 17.03 2.71 -20.05
C VAL A 81 16.11 1.71 -19.38
N GLN A 82 16.64 0.98 -18.40
CA GLN A 82 15.86 0.06 -17.60
C GLN A 82 15.13 0.81 -16.49
N PHE A 83 13.80 0.65 -16.39
CA PHE A 83 13.01 1.16 -15.25
C PHE A 83 12.92 0.07 -14.18
N ILE A 84 13.16 0.44 -12.93
CA ILE A 84 13.08 -0.44 -11.77
C ILE A 84 12.15 0.17 -10.72
N PRO A 85 11.00 -0.48 -10.46
CA PRO A 85 10.50 -1.70 -11.09
C PRO A 85 10.11 -1.44 -12.54
N SER A 86 10.05 -2.47 -13.37
CA SER A 86 9.63 -2.30 -14.76
C SER A 86 8.19 -1.80 -14.85
N LEU A 87 7.81 -1.11 -15.94
CA LEU A 87 6.42 -0.67 -16.12
C LEU A 87 5.45 -1.86 -16.24
N ASP A 88 5.90 -3.01 -16.70
CA ASP A 88 5.11 -4.25 -16.70
C ASP A 88 4.88 -4.76 -15.29
N THR A 89 5.91 -4.71 -14.44
CA THR A 89 5.79 -5.05 -13.01
C THR A 89 4.80 -4.12 -12.32
N GLN A 90 4.86 -2.82 -12.63
CA GLN A 90 3.97 -1.80 -12.05
C GLN A 90 2.54 -1.82 -12.63
N PHE A 91 2.20 -2.75 -13.52
CA PHE A 91 0.85 -2.85 -14.11
C PHE A 91 -0.24 -2.96 -13.04
N ALA A 92 -0.01 -3.75 -11.99
CA ALA A 92 -0.97 -3.95 -10.90
C ALA A 92 -1.18 -2.67 -10.07
N ASN A 93 -0.16 -1.82 -9.94
CA ASN A 93 -0.23 -0.55 -9.20
C ASN A 93 -1.24 0.43 -9.82
N LYS A 94 -1.55 0.30 -11.12
CA LYS A 94 -2.38 1.28 -11.83
C LYS A 94 -3.80 1.34 -11.28
N SER A 95 -4.42 0.19 -11.01
CA SER A 95 -5.82 0.14 -10.56
C SER A 95 -6.22 -1.24 -10.04
N LYS A 96 -7.33 -1.32 -9.29
CA LYS A 96 -7.91 -2.59 -8.82
C LYS A 96 -8.35 -3.50 -9.97
N GLU A 97 -8.79 -2.90 -11.08
CA GLU A 97 -9.02 -3.64 -12.32
C GLU A 97 -7.73 -4.29 -12.80
N ASN A 98 -6.60 -3.57 -12.82
CA ASN A 98 -5.33 -4.11 -13.30
C ASN A 98 -4.86 -5.29 -12.44
N VAL A 99 -5.01 -5.22 -11.11
CA VAL A 99 -4.78 -6.35 -10.19
C VAL A 99 -5.61 -7.57 -10.61
N THR A 100 -6.91 -7.36 -10.87
CA THR A 100 -7.81 -8.45 -11.28
C THR A 100 -7.44 -9.04 -12.64
N ARG A 101 -7.10 -8.20 -13.62
CA ARG A 101 -6.68 -8.64 -14.96
C ARG A 101 -5.36 -9.41 -14.91
N PHE A 102 -4.42 -8.94 -14.10
CA PHE A 102 -3.18 -9.64 -13.79
C PHE A 102 -3.47 -11.02 -13.20
N ALA A 103 -4.37 -11.09 -12.21
CA ALA A 103 -4.74 -12.33 -11.57
C ALA A 103 -5.40 -13.33 -12.54
N TRP A 104 -6.34 -12.88 -13.37
CA TRP A 104 -6.99 -13.73 -14.37
C TRP A 104 -6.02 -14.31 -15.40
N LYS A 105 -5.03 -13.53 -15.84
CA LYS A 105 -4.03 -14.01 -16.81
C LYS A 105 -3.20 -15.16 -16.25
N TYR A 106 -2.89 -15.12 -14.96
CA TYR A 106 -1.98 -16.04 -14.29
C TYR A 106 -2.66 -17.09 -13.42
N ASP A 107 -3.99 -17.20 -13.52
CA ASP A 107 -4.79 -18.12 -12.70
C ASP A 107 -4.45 -17.98 -11.20
N ILE A 108 -4.47 -16.72 -10.75
CA ILE A 108 -4.26 -16.35 -9.35
C ILE A 108 -5.63 -16.25 -8.69
N PRO A 109 -5.84 -16.89 -7.52
CA PRO A 109 -7.10 -16.83 -6.82
C PRO A 109 -7.37 -15.40 -6.35
N VAL A 110 -8.47 -14.83 -6.82
CA VAL A 110 -9.04 -13.55 -6.38
C VAL A 110 -10.51 -13.76 -6.07
N PRO A 111 -11.17 -12.92 -5.25
CA PRO A 111 -12.61 -12.98 -5.14
C PRO A 111 -13.23 -12.74 -6.53
N LYS A 112 -14.34 -13.42 -6.83
CA LYS A 112 -14.94 -13.38 -8.17
C LYS A 112 -15.37 -11.94 -8.49
N THR A 113 -14.83 -11.39 -9.57
CA THR A 113 -14.96 -9.98 -9.94
C THR A 113 -15.66 -9.84 -11.29
N TYR A 114 -16.45 -8.77 -11.43
CA TYR A 114 -17.18 -8.37 -12.63
C TYR A 114 -16.86 -6.89 -12.90
N ILE A 115 -16.47 -6.59 -14.14
CA ILE A 115 -16.04 -5.24 -14.53
C ILE A 115 -16.88 -4.79 -15.71
N PHE A 116 -17.64 -3.71 -15.52
CA PHE A 116 -18.56 -3.18 -16.53
C PHE A 116 -18.17 -1.74 -16.90
N TYR A 117 -18.00 -1.50 -18.21
CA TYR A 117 -17.83 -0.15 -18.78
C TYR A 117 -19.15 0.41 -19.34
N ASP A 118 -20.17 -0.43 -19.45
CA ASP A 118 -21.52 -0.10 -19.86
C ASP A 118 -22.45 -0.17 -18.64
N ARG A 119 -23.12 0.95 -18.34
CA ARG A 119 -24.02 1.05 -17.18
C ARG A 119 -25.26 0.17 -17.32
N ASN A 120 -25.78 -0.05 -18.52
CA ASN A 120 -26.96 -0.88 -18.73
C ASN A 120 -26.65 -2.34 -18.42
N LYS A 121 -25.50 -2.84 -18.91
CA LYS A 121 -25.02 -4.19 -18.59
C LYS A 121 -24.75 -4.37 -17.09
N ALA A 122 -24.19 -3.34 -16.44
CA ALA A 122 -24.01 -3.35 -15.00
C ALA A 122 -25.36 -3.44 -14.26
N ASN A 123 -26.37 -2.70 -14.71
CA ASN A 123 -27.72 -2.73 -14.13
C ASN A 123 -28.40 -4.09 -14.32
N GLU A 124 -28.32 -4.68 -15.51
CA GLU A 124 -28.84 -6.04 -15.78
C GLU A 124 -28.19 -7.08 -14.85
N PHE A 125 -26.87 -6.98 -14.66
CA PHE A 125 -26.15 -7.84 -13.72
C PHE A 125 -26.60 -7.63 -12.28
N ILE A 126 -26.76 -6.37 -11.85
CA ILE A 126 -27.25 -6.02 -10.50
C ILE A 126 -28.64 -6.62 -10.24
N GLU A 127 -29.52 -6.65 -11.23
CA GLU A 127 -30.87 -7.21 -11.09
C GLU A 127 -30.91 -8.74 -10.99
N THR A 128 -29.87 -9.42 -11.49
CA THR A 128 -29.86 -10.89 -11.62
C THR A 128 -28.85 -11.59 -10.72
N THR A 129 -27.94 -10.84 -10.08
CA THR A 129 -26.87 -11.41 -9.26
C THR A 129 -27.32 -11.75 -7.84
N SER A 130 -26.54 -12.59 -7.15
CA SER A 130 -26.73 -12.91 -5.73
C SER A 130 -26.00 -11.92 -4.82
N TYR A 131 -26.56 -11.63 -3.65
CA TYR A 131 -25.96 -10.75 -2.64
C TYR A 131 -25.45 -11.54 -1.43
N PRO A 132 -24.49 -11.00 -0.64
CA PRO A 132 -23.88 -9.67 -0.75
C PRO A 132 -22.79 -9.52 -1.83
N LYS A 133 -22.61 -8.28 -2.29
CA LYS A 133 -21.54 -7.85 -3.21
C LYS A 133 -20.69 -6.76 -2.59
N ILE A 134 -19.50 -6.57 -3.15
CA ILE A 134 -18.59 -5.47 -2.85
C ILE A 134 -18.45 -4.61 -4.11
N ILE A 135 -18.75 -3.32 -3.99
CA ILE A 135 -18.58 -2.33 -5.07
C ILE A 135 -17.40 -1.43 -4.71
N LYS A 136 -16.41 -1.34 -5.60
CA LYS A 136 -15.17 -0.57 -5.37
C LYS A 136 -14.96 0.51 -6.42
N LYS A 137 -14.34 1.63 -6.03
CA LYS A 137 -13.75 2.56 -7.03
C LYS A 137 -12.51 1.90 -7.62
N SER A 138 -12.47 1.68 -8.94
CA SER A 138 -11.34 0.99 -9.58
C SER A 138 -10.04 1.78 -9.50
N TYR A 139 -10.15 3.11 -9.63
CA TYR A 139 -9.07 4.07 -9.53
C TYR A 139 -9.20 4.77 -8.17
N GLY A 140 -8.28 4.52 -7.24
CA GLY A 140 -8.24 5.22 -5.95
C GLY A 140 -7.00 4.83 -5.16
N PRO A 141 -6.49 5.69 -4.27
CA PRO A 141 -5.46 5.26 -3.33
C PRO A 141 -6.03 4.20 -2.39
N SER A 142 -5.28 3.14 -2.15
CA SER A 142 -5.67 1.99 -1.31
C SER A 142 -5.72 2.33 0.19
N ASN A 143 -5.01 3.38 0.62
CA ASN A 143 -4.88 3.76 2.03
C ASN A 143 -6.10 4.48 2.64
N TYR A 144 -7.06 4.97 1.83
CA TYR A 144 -8.30 5.61 2.32
C TYR A 144 -9.35 4.57 2.79
N GLY A 145 -8.94 3.74 3.75
CA GLY A 145 -9.80 3.08 4.75
C GLY A 145 -11.21 2.75 4.29
N GLY A 146 -11.40 1.75 3.42
CA GLY A 146 -12.73 1.26 3.03
C GLY A 146 -13.71 2.27 2.40
N TYR A 147 -13.39 3.56 2.32
CA TYR A 147 -14.31 4.62 1.89
C TYR A 147 -14.77 4.45 0.44
N PHE A 148 -13.92 3.80 -0.35
CA PHE A 148 -14.18 3.43 -1.74
C PHE A 148 -14.53 1.95 -1.90
N VAL A 149 -14.84 1.23 -0.82
CA VAL A 149 -15.16 -0.20 -0.80
C VAL A 149 -16.46 -0.40 -0.04
N HIS A 150 -17.54 -0.66 -0.76
CA HIS A 150 -18.88 -0.71 -0.20
C HIS A 150 -19.42 -2.13 -0.25
N LYS A 151 -19.77 -2.69 0.91
CA LYS A 151 -20.60 -3.90 0.95
C LYS A 151 -22.04 -3.48 0.70
N VAL A 152 -22.68 -4.14 -0.26
CA VAL A 152 -24.10 -3.98 -0.56
C VAL A 152 -24.77 -5.33 -0.38
N ASP A 153 -25.88 -5.35 0.34
CA ASP A 153 -26.64 -6.55 0.69
C ASP A 153 -27.91 -6.70 -0.17
N SER A 154 -28.26 -5.68 -0.97
CA SER A 154 -29.45 -5.68 -1.82
C SER A 154 -29.30 -4.93 -3.16
N ILE A 155 -30.25 -5.18 -4.08
CA ILE A 155 -30.38 -4.45 -5.36
C ILE A 155 -30.55 -2.95 -5.12
N ALA A 156 -31.38 -2.57 -4.14
CA ALA A 156 -31.67 -1.18 -3.82
C ALA A 156 -30.41 -0.42 -3.39
N GLU A 157 -29.62 -1.02 -2.47
CA GLU A 157 -28.34 -0.45 -2.03
C GLU A 157 -27.34 -0.31 -3.17
N ALA A 158 -27.21 -1.33 -4.03
CA ALA A 158 -26.29 -1.28 -5.16
C ALA A 158 -26.64 -0.14 -6.15
N LYS A 159 -27.93 0.01 -6.48
CA LYS A 159 -28.42 1.07 -7.37
C LYS A 159 -28.23 2.46 -6.76
N ASP A 160 -28.57 2.63 -5.48
CA ASP A 160 -28.41 3.90 -4.77
C ASP A 160 -26.93 4.32 -4.70
N LEU A 161 -26.03 3.38 -4.35
CA LEU A 161 -24.60 3.64 -4.30
C LEU A 161 -24.05 4.09 -5.66
N LEU A 162 -24.38 3.39 -6.74
CA LEU A 162 -23.88 3.71 -8.08
C LEU A 162 -24.45 5.03 -8.62
N ALA A 163 -25.68 5.39 -8.24
CA ALA A 163 -26.27 6.69 -8.55
C ALA A 163 -25.52 7.82 -7.83
N LYS A 164 -25.18 7.64 -6.55
CA LYS A 164 -24.48 8.62 -5.71
C LYS A 164 -23.00 8.78 -6.10
N LYS A 165 -22.24 7.68 -6.14
CA LYS A 165 -20.77 7.71 -6.25
C LYS A 165 -20.25 7.77 -7.68
N LYS A 166 -21.08 7.43 -8.68
CA LYS A 166 -20.76 7.49 -10.13
C LYS A 166 -19.43 6.83 -10.51
N TYR A 167 -19.05 5.73 -9.85
CA TYR A 167 -17.80 5.03 -10.14
C TYR A 167 -17.73 4.54 -11.60
N TYR A 168 -16.52 4.63 -12.17
CA TYR A 168 -16.22 4.16 -13.51
C TYR A 168 -14.80 3.56 -13.54
N PRO A 169 -14.59 2.37 -14.14
CA PRO A 169 -15.63 1.41 -14.50
C PRO A 169 -16.42 0.95 -13.26
N ILE A 170 -17.59 0.34 -13.48
CA ILE A 170 -18.36 -0.27 -12.40
C ILE A 170 -17.68 -1.60 -12.05
N TYR A 171 -16.96 -1.61 -10.93
CA TYR A 171 -16.22 -2.75 -10.42
C TYR A 171 -17.02 -3.39 -9.28
N ILE A 172 -17.49 -4.62 -9.50
CA ILE A 172 -18.31 -5.38 -8.56
C ILE A 172 -17.60 -6.71 -8.27
N GLN A 173 -17.56 -7.11 -7.00
CA GLN A 173 -16.87 -8.31 -6.55
C GLN A 173 -17.78 -9.10 -5.60
N ASP A 174 -17.71 -10.43 -5.62
CA ASP A 174 -18.41 -11.26 -4.64
C ASP A 174 -17.84 -10.98 -3.24
N PHE A 175 -18.71 -10.76 -2.26
CA PHE A 175 -18.28 -10.64 -0.87
C PHE A 175 -17.76 -11.99 -0.38
N VAL A 176 -16.53 -12.02 0.13
CA VAL A 176 -15.91 -13.20 0.72
C VAL A 176 -15.79 -12.95 2.22
N PRO A 177 -16.54 -13.69 3.07
CA PRO A 177 -16.32 -13.68 4.51
C PRO A 177 -14.88 -14.12 4.80
N MET A 178 -14.12 -13.27 5.47
CA MET A 178 -12.72 -13.53 5.82
C MET A 178 -12.53 -13.43 7.32
N ASP A 179 -11.59 -14.22 7.84
CA ASP A 179 -11.17 -14.16 9.24
C ASP A 179 -10.12 -13.06 9.46
N ALA A 180 -9.27 -12.83 8.46
CA ALA A 180 -8.26 -11.79 8.47
C ALA A 180 -7.71 -11.53 7.07
N ASP A 181 -6.91 -10.46 6.98
CA ASP A 181 -6.07 -10.12 5.84
C ASP A 181 -4.61 -10.26 6.25
N VAL A 182 -3.76 -10.82 5.39
CA VAL A 182 -2.31 -10.90 5.60
C VAL A 182 -1.59 -10.08 4.53
N ARG A 183 -0.77 -9.14 4.98
CA ARG A 183 0.19 -8.44 4.12
C ARG A 183 1.49 -9.22 4.08
N VAL A 184 1.99 -9.48 2.87
CA VAL A 184 3.30 -10.13 2.63
C VAL A 184 4.14 -9.24 1.74
N MET A 185 5.32 -8.85 2.22
CA MET A 185 6.33 -8.12 1.45
C MET A 185 7.41 -9.11 0.99
N LEU A 186 7.82 -9.00 -0.27
CA LEU A 186 8.80 -9.87 -0.91
C LEU A 186 9.90 -9.05 -1.57
N ILE A 187 11.12 -9.60 -1.56
CA ILE A 187 12.29 -9.10 -2.29
C ILE A 187 12.90 -10.28 -3.04
N GLY A 188 13.11 -10.14 -4.36
CA GLY A 188 13.56 -11.24 -5.21
C GLY A 188 12.71 -12.50 -5.04
N HIS A 189 11.38 -12.34 -4.96
CA HIS A 189 10.41 -13.40 -4.71
C HIS A 189 10.51 -14.13 -3.36
N LYS A 190 11.41 -13.72 -2.45
CA LYS A 190 11.49 -14.25 -1.09
C LYS A 190 10.62 -13.40 -0.15
N PRO A 191 9.73 -13.98 0.66
CA PRO A 191 9.05 -13.26 1.72
C PRO A 191 10.04 -12.71 2.74
N VAL A 192 10.01 -11.41 2.98
CA VAL A 192 10.90 -10.72 3.92
C VAL A 192 10.18 -10.17 5.14
N CYS A 193 8.88 -9.92 5.03
CA CYS A 193 8.00 -9.49 6.11
C CYS A 193 6.59 -9.98 5.83
N ALA A 194 5.89 -10.49 6.85
CA ALA A 194 4.48 -10.83 6.75
C ALA A 194 3.77 -10.55 8.08
N PHE A 195 2.54 -10.06 8.01
CA PHE A 195 1.74 -9.83 9.21
C PHE A 195 0.26 -9.87 8.91
N TRP A 196 -0.49 -10.36 9.88
CA TRP A 196 -1.94 -10.28 9.93
C TRP A 196 -2.36 -8.84 10.22
N ARG A 197 -3.38 -8.38 9.52
CA ARG A 197 -4.18 -7.20 9.83
C ARG A 197 -5.55 -7.70 10.25
N ARG A 198 -5.84 -7.63 11.54
CA ARG A 198 -7.13 -8.07 12.08
C ARG A 198 -8.09 -6.89 12.17
N PRO A 199 -9.35 -7.05 11.72
CA PRO A 199 -10.33 -5.99 11.89
C PRO A 199 -10.65 -5.82 13.39
N PRO A 200 -11.03 -4.62 13.84
CA PRO A 200 -11.61 -4.45 15.17
C PRO A 200 -12.90 -5.29 15.31
N GLU A 201 -13.25 -5.66 16.55
CA GLU A 201 -14.42 -6.52 16.81
C GLU A 201 -15.70 -5.91 16.20
N GLY A 202 -16.38 -6.65 15.32
CA GLY A 202 -17.59 -6.19 14.62
C GLY A 202 -17.36 -5.50 13.26
N ALA A 203 -16.12 -5.21 12.86
CA ALA A 203 -15.80 -4.65 11.55
C ALA A 203 -15.40 -5.74 10.54
N TRP A 204 -15.66 -5.50 9.24
CA TRP A 204 -15.27 -6.41 8.15
C TRP A 204 -14.10 -5.88 7.31
N LEU A 205 -13.70 -4.62 7.52
CA LEU A 205 -12.56 -3.98 6.88
C LEU A 205 -11.34 -4.05 7.81
N THR A 206 -10.20 -4.44 7.24
CA THR A 206 -8.96 -4.79 7.95
C THR A 206 -7.87 -3.72 7.82
N ASN A 207 -8.20 -2.53 7.32
CA ASN A 207 -7.20 -1.49 7.12
C ASN A 207 -6.64 -1.02 8.46
N THR A 208 -5.31 -1.05 8.59
CA THR A 208 -4.56 -0.66 9.80
C THR A 208 -4.80 0.79 10.21
N SER A 209 -5.23 1.66 9.30
CA SER A 209 -5.65 3.04 9.59
C SER A 209 -6.97 3.16 10.37
N GLN A 210 -7.68 2.05 10.62
CA GLN A 210 -8.94 2.01 11.37
C GLN A 210 -8.83 1.25 12.69
N GLY A 211 -7.64 1.25 13.32
CA GLY A 211 -7.42 0.61 14.62
C GLY A 211 -7.24 -0.92 14.58
N GLY A 212 -6.93 -1.48 13.41
CA GLY A 212 -6.62 -2.90 13.27
C GLY A 212 -5.30 -3.26 13.96
N THR A 213 -5.27 -4.39 14.67
CA THR A 213 -4.03 -4.88 15.32
C THR A 213 -3.15 -5.61 14.31
N MET A 214 -1.83 -5.38 14.39
CA MET A 214 -0.83 -6.11 13.62
C MET A 214 -0.36 -7.32 14.44
N ASP A 215 -0.40 -8.51 13.83
CA ASP A 215 0.17 -9.71 14.41
C ASP A 215 1.15 -10.35 13.43
N TYR A 216 2.38 -10.56 13.88
CA TYR A 216 3.47 -11.11 13.07
C TYR A 216 3.53 -12.64 13.12
N GLN A 217 2.87 -13.25 14.10
CA GLN A 217 3.05 -14.66 14.42
C GLN A 217 2.29 -15.60 13.49
N LYS A 218 2.90 -16.75 13.22
CA LYS A 218 2.24 -17.94 12.64
C LYS A 218 1.55 -17.69 11.29
N VAL A 219 2.16 -16.88 10.43
CA VAL A 219 1.70 -16.74 9.05
C VAL A 219 1.85 -18.09 8.32
N PRO A 220 0.78 -18.65 7.71
CA PRO A 220 0.80 -19.99 7.10
C PRO A 220 1.74 -20.07 5.90
N LYS A 221 2.42 -21.20 5.73
CA LYS A 221 3.37 -21.40 4.63
C LYS A 221 2.69 -21.35 3.26
N GLU A 222 1.50 -21.91 3.15
CA GLU A 222 0.71 -22.02 1.92
C GLU A 222 0.29 -20.63 1.41
N LEU A 223 0.04 -19.71 2.33
CA LEU A 223 -0.21 -18.30 2.04
C LEU A 223 1.07 -17.62 1.50
N LEU A 224 2.23 -17.93 2.08
CA LEU A 224 3.53 -17.44 1.58
C LEU A 224 3.86 -18.03 0.20
N ASP A 225 3.53 -19.29 -0.05
CA ASP A 225 3.68 -19.94 -1.36
C ASP A 225 2.83 -19.23 -2.43
N LEU A 226 1.60 -18.85 -2.10
CA LEU A 226 0.75 -18.03 -2.97
C LEU A 226 1.41 -16.66 -3.24
N ALA A 227 1.90 -15.97 -2.21
CA ALA A 227 2.58 -14.69 -2.37
C ALA A 227 3.81 -14.79 -3.29
N VAL A 228 4.60 -15.87 -3.16
CA VAL A 228 5.75 -16.15 -4.03
C VAL A 228 5.31 -16.43 -5.47
N LYS A 229 4.27 -17.25 -5.69
CA LYS A 229 3.70 -17.51 -7.03
C LYS A 229 3.29 -16.20 -7.71
N VAL A 230 2.62 -15.32 -6.98
CA VAL A 230 2.13 -14.02 -7.45
C VAL A 230 3.31 -13.09 -7.80
N SER A 231 4.30 -12.97 -6.92
CA SER A 231 5.50 -12.16 -7.15
C SER A 231 6.31 -12.63 -8.36
N LYS A 232 6.45 -13.94 -8.55
CA LYS A 232 7.10 -14.55 -9.74
C LYS A 232 6.34 -14.24 -11.02
N SER A 233 5.01 -14.31 -10.98
CA SER A 233 4.15 -13.99 -12.13
C SER A 233 4.29 -12.51 -12.54
N ALA A 234 4.46 -11.61 -11.56
CA ALA A 234 4.74 -10.20 -11.80
C ALA A 234 6.18 -9.91 -12.23
N ASN A 235 7.11 -10.88 -12.07
CA ASN A 235 8.55 -10.70 -12.26
C ASN A 235 9.06 -9.44 -11.52
N ALA A 236 8.65 -9.30 -10.27
CA ALA A 236 8.91 -8.10 -9.46
C ALA A 236 10.18 -8.21 -8.62
N GLU A 237 11.05 -7.20 -8.68
CA GLU A 237 12.22 -7.08 -7.82
C GLU A 237 11.83 -7.01 -6.34
N TYR A 238 10.78 -6.25 -6.06
CA TYR A 238 10.16 -6.13 -4.75
C TYR A 238 8.66 -5.96 -4.93
N TRP A 239 7.90 -6.56 -4.02
CA TRP A 239 6.47 -6.75 -4.18
C TRP A 239 5.77 -6.81 -2.83
N ALA A 240 4.54 -6.31 -2.75
CA ALA A 240 3.65 -6.53 -1.64
C ALA A 240 2.34 -7.15 -2.14
N CYS A 241 1.80 -8.08 -1.37
CA CYS A 241 0.49 -8.67 -1.60
C CYS A 241 -0.36 -8.56 -0.33
N ASP A 242 -1.65 -8.33 -0.54
CA ASP A 242 -2.69 -8.44 0.48
C ASP A 242 -3.50 -9.69 0.18
N ILE A 243 -3.56 -10.60 1.16
CA ILE A 243 -4.17 -11.92 0.98
C ILE A 243 -5.29 -12.08 2.00
N ALA A 244 -6.51 -12.25 1.51
CA ALA A 244 -7.64 -12.63 2.33
C ALA A 244 -7.54 -14.10 2.73
N VAL A 245 -7.74 -14.36 4.01
CA VAL A 245 -7.98 -15.70 4.55
C VAL A 245 -9.47 -15.90 4.68
N GLY A 246 -10.08 -16.55 3.69
CA GLY A 246 -11.51 -16.81 3.67
C GLY A 246 -11.91 -17.82 4.75
N LYS A 247 -13.11 -17.65 5.32
CA LYS A 247 -13.71 -18.63 6.25
C LYS A 247 -13.92 -20.02 5.64
N ASP A 248 -13.85 -20.10 4.31
CA ASP A 248 -13.87 -21.33 3.53
C ASP A 248 -12.51 -22.03 3.42
N GLY A 249 -11.49 -21.53 4.15
CA GLY A 249 -10.13 -22.06 4.14
C GLY A 249 -9.32 -21.71 2.89
N LYS A 250 -9.83 -20.86 1.99
CA LYS A 250 -9.16 -20.50 0.73
C LYS A 250 -8.51 -19.12 0.80
N TYR A 251 -7.29 -19.04 0.29
CA TYR A 251 -6.55 -17.80 0.13
C TYR A 251 -6.86 -17.09 -1.18
N ARG A 252 -7.05 -15.77 -1.13
CA ARG A 252 -7.34 -14.94 -2.31
C ARG A 252 -6.57 -13.63 -2.25
N ILE A 253 -5.98 -13.23 -3.36
CA ILE A 253 -5.34 -11.92 -3.51
C ILE A 253 -6.43 -10.84 -3.50
N LEU A 254 -6.25 -9.84 -2.64
CA LEU A 254 -7.07 -8.65 -2.59
C LEU A 254 -6.43 -7.53 -3.41
N GLU A 255 -5.15 -7.25 -3.12
CA GLU A 255 -4.36 -6.20 -3.74
C GLU A 255 -2.90 -6.66 -3.88
N CYS A 256 -2.17 -6.06 -4.82
CA CYS A 256 -0.74 -6.26 -4.95
C CYS A 256 -0.07 -5.08 -5.65
N ALA A 257 1.13 -4.72 -5.21
CA ALA A 257 1.84 -3.55 -5.69
C ALA A 257 3.36 -3.62 -5.50
N THR A 258 4.10 -2.80 -6.24
CA THR A 258 5.53 -2.53 -5.97
C THR A 258 5.73 -1.33 -5.05
N ALA A 259 4.75 -0.44 -4.95
CA ALA A 259 4.76 0.64 -3.98
C ALA A 259 4.16 0.11 -2.69
N PHE A 260 4.84 0.24 -1.55
CA PHE A 260 4.28 -0.13 -0.26
C PHE A 260 5.03 0.58 0.86
N ALA A 261 4.32 0.90 1.95
CA ALA A 261 4.95 1.45 3.14
C ALA A 261 5.86 0.39 3.77
N ALA A 262 7.09 0.78 4.06
CA ALA A 262 8.09 -0.11 4.62
C ALA A 262 9.04 0.64 5.54
N PHE A 263 9.43 -0.02 6.64
CA PHE A 263 10.48 0.46 7.52
C PHE A 263 11.81 0.64 6.75
N PRO A 264 12.69 1.55 7.19
CA PRO A 264 13.91 1.85 6.46
C PRO A 264 14.81 0.64 6.16
N TYR A 265 14.91 -0.33 7.07
CA TYR A 265 15.70 -1.55 6.85
C TYR A 265 15.18 -2.42 5.68
N ILE A 266 13.87 -2.43 5.40
CA ILE A 266 13.32 -3.12 4.23
C ILE A 266 13.83 -2.46 2.95
N ARG A 267 13.87 -1.12 2.92
CA ARG A 267 14.39 -0.35 1.77
C ARG A 267 15.88 -0.59 1.57
N ASP A 268 16.64 -0.75 2.65
CA ASP A 268 18.05 -1.14 2.59
C ASP A 268 18.23 -2.54 2.02
N TRP A 269 17.39 -3.52 2.39
CA TRP A 269 17.41 -4.86 1.79
C TRP A 269 17.07 -4.84 0.30
N ILE A 270 16.11 -4.02 -0.12
CA ILE A 270 15.81 -3.84 -1.54
C ILE A 270 17.04 -3.24 -2.24
N GLY A 271 17.66 -2.21 -1.67
CA GLY A 271 18.87 -1.61 -2.21
C GLY A 271 20.02 -2.61 -2.37
N GLN A 272 20.26 -3.47 -1.38
CA GLN A 272 21.25 -4.55 -1.44
C GLN A 272 20.94 -5.57 -2.55
N TYR A 273 19.68 -5.99 -2.67
CA TYR A 273 19.24 -6.85 -3.76
C TYR A 273 19.45 -6.20 -5.15
N LEU A 274 19.10 -4.92 -5.30
CA LEU A 274 19.27 -4.19 -6.54
C LEU A 274 20.76 -4.01 -6.91
N MET A 275 21.63 -3.71 -5.94
CA MET A 275 23.07 -3.68 -6.16
C MET A 275 23.60 -5.03 -6.64
N HIS A 276 23.14 -6.15 -6.05
CA HIS A 276 23.49 -7.49 -6.53
C HIS A 276 23.05 -7.68 -7.99
N LYS A 277 21.79 -7.39 -8.31
CA LYS A 277 21.22 -7.50 -9.66
C LYS A 277 22.03 -6.67 -10.67
N PHE A 278 22.19 -5.37 -10.43
CA PHE A 278 22.81 -4.43 -11.38
C PHE A 278 24.31 -4.66 -11.58
N SER A 279 24.96 -5.30 -10.62
CA SER A 279 26.39 -5.60 -10.68
C SER A 279 26.71 -7.01 -11.18
N ASN A 280 25.71 -7.77 -11.62
CA ASN A 280 25.85 -9.18 -11.99
C ASN A 280 26.54 -10.01 -10.89
N GLY A 281 26.17 -9.76 -9.63
CA GLY A 281 26.65 -10.52 -8.47
C GLY A 281 27.96 -10.06 -7.85
N LEU A 282 28.50 -8.89 -8.25
CA LEU A 282 29.66 -8.30 -7.55
C LEU A 282 29.34 -7.98 -6.08
N PHE A 283 28.13 -7.48 -5.82
CA PHE A 283 27.60 -7.32 -4.46
C PHE A 283 26.89 -8.61 -4.03
N PRO A 284 27.00 -9.06 -2.76
CA PRO A 284 26.31 -10.24 -2.28
C PRO A 284 24.79 -10.02 -2.19
N LEU A 285 24.00 -11.07 -2.39
CA LEU A 285 22.58 -11.05 -2.04
C LEU A 285 22.41 -10.89 -0.51
N PRO A 286 21.44 -10.09 -0.05
CA PRO A 286 21.12 -10.02 1.37
C PRO A 286 20.61 -11.37 1.87
N HIS A 287 21.07 -11.78 3.05
CA HIS A 287 20.53 -12.94 3.74
C HIS A 287 19.44 -12.49 4.71
N ILE A 288 18.20 -12.92 4.46
CA ILE A 288 17.02 -12.55 5.24
C ILE A 288 16.32 -13.85 5.67
N PRO A 289 16.44 -14.31 6.92
CA PRO A 289 15.80 -15.55 7.34
C PRO A 289 14.27 -15.49 7.24
N MET A 290 13.65 -16.61 6.88
CA MET A 290 12.19 -16.77 6.96
C MET A 290 11.71 -16.50 8.39
N TYR A 291 10.55 -15.85 8.54
CA TYR A 291 9.95 -15.48 9.82
C TYR A 291 10.76 -14.49 10.68
N ASN A 292 11.77 -13.81 10.13
CA ASN A 292 12.51 -12.75 10.84
C ASN A 292 11.57 -11.66 11.41
N TRP A 293 10.44 -11.41 10.75
CA TRP A 293 9.43 -10.44 11.16
C TRP A 293 8.77 -10.77 12.51
N GLU A 294 8.78 -12.03 12.96
CA GLU A 294 8.28 -12.39 14.28
C GLU A 294 9.18 -11.88 15.41
N GLU A 295 10.48 -11.78 15.16
CA GLU A 295 11.44 -11.23 16.12
C GLU A 295 11.53 -9.71 16.00
N LEU A 296 11.60 -9.19 14.77
CA LEU A 296 11.60 -7.74 14.56
C LEU A 296 10.28 -7.10 15.03
N GLY A 297 9.15 -7.79 14.86
CA GLY A 297 7.83 -7.32 15.30
C GLY A 297 7.65 -7.23 16.82
N LYS A 298 8.59 -7.77 17.62
CA LYS A 298 8.61 -7.58 19.08
C LYS A 298 9.21 -6.25 19.49
N MET A 299 9.94 -5.58 18.58
CA MET A 299 10.55 -4.29 18.86
C MET A 299 9.49 -3.18 18.73
N ASP A 300 9.70 -2.11 19.50
CA ASP A 300 8.85 -0.93 19.38
C ASP A 300 8.96 -0.28 17.99
N SER A 301 7.84 0.19 17.45
CA SER A 301 7.79 0.75 16.11
C SER A 301 8.66 2.01 15.94
N SER A 302 8.86 2.81 16.99
CA SER A 302 9.76 3.98 16.95
C SER A 302 11.21 3.57 16.71
N ILE A 303 11.63 2.42 17.24
CA ILE A 303 12.94 1.84 16.99
C ILE A 303 12.99 1.31 15.56
N LEU A 304 11.99 0.53 15.12
CA LEU A 304 11.94 0.00 13.75
C LEU A 304 11.97 1.10 12.67
N ARG A 305 11.40 2.29 12.95
CA ARG A 305 11.46 3.48 12.08
C ARG A 305 12.86 4.10 11.97
N THR A 306 13.81 3.73 12.82
CA THR A 306 15.20 4.24 12.79
C THR A 306 16.23 3.18 12.42
N LEU A 307 15.91 1.89 12.50
CA LEU A 307 16.83 0.81 12.17
C LEU A 307 17.18 0.78 10.67
N ARG A 308 18.48 0.68 10.40
CA ARG A 308 19.09 0.64 9.06
C ARG A 308 20.07 -0.52 8.94
N TYR A 309 20.24 -1.05 7.73
CA TYR A 309 21.24 -2.07 7.37
C TYR A 309 21.30 -3.28 8.32
N ILE A 310 20.14 -3.79 8.74
CA ILE A 310 20.07 -5.03 9.52
C ILE A 310 20.62 -6.16 8.65
N THR A 311 21.53 -6.96 9.20
CA THR A 311 22.09 -8.15 8.54
C THR A 311 21.90 -9.36 9.43
N PHE A 312 21.70 -10.52 8.81
CA PHE A 312 21.59 -11.79 9.51
C PHE A 312 22.76 -12.68 9.14
N GLY A 313 23.35 -13.33 10.14
CA GLY A 313 24.35 -14.38 9.93
C GLY A 313 23.71 -15.59 9.27
N ARG A 314 24.46 -16.29 8.42
CA ARG A 314 24.03 -17.60 7.90
C ARG A 314 24.17 -18.65 9.01
N TYR A 315 23.27 -19.63 9.00
CA TYR A 315 23.40 -20.77 9.89
C TYR A 315 24.76 -21.46 9.70
N ASN A 316 25.52 -21.56 10.78
CA ASN A 316 26.73 -22.35 10.87
C ASN A 316 26.55 -23.30 12.06
N PRO A 317 26.48 -24.62 11.85
CA PRO A 317 26.28 -25.58 12.94
C PRO A 317 27.48 -25.52 13.90
N SER A 318 27.30 -24.90 15.05
CA SER A 318 28.15 -25.07 16.22
C SER A 318 27.38 -25.85 17.28
N TYR A 319 28.11 -26.54 18.15
CA TYR A 319 27.53 -27.31 19.27
C TYR A 319 26.56 -26.46 20.12
N ASP A 320 26.87 -25.16 20.30
CA ASP A 320 26.04 -24.24 21.08
C ASP A 320 24.81 -23.75 20.30
N ALA A 321 24.88 -23.64 18.96
CA ALA A 321 23.76 -23.20 18.12
C ALA A 321 22.65 -24.27 18.03
N GLU A 322 23.00 -25.55 18.15
CA GLU A 322 22.05 -26.67 18.12
C GLU A 322 21.11 -26.67 19.34
N PHE A 323 21.57 -26.15 20.50
CA PHE A 323 20.75 -26.04 21.72
C PHE A 323 19.65 -24.98 21.63
N PHE A 324 19.89 -23.88 20.89
CA PHE A 324 18.95 -22.74 20.81
C PHE A 324 18.08 -22.72 19.55
N MET A 325 18.41 -23.48 18.49
CA MET A 325 17.79 -23.33 17.16
C MET A 325 16.92 -24.50 16.68
N ASN A 326 16.51 -25.41 17.57
CA ASN A 326 15.58 -26.50 17.27
C ASN A 326 14.11 -26.07 17.15
N GLN A 327 13.83 -24.79 16.88
CA GLN A 327 12.47 -24.32 16.65
C GLN A 327 11.92 -24.95 15.35
N LYS A 328 10.95 -25.84 15.55
CA LYS A 328 10.20 -26.48 14.46
C LYS A 328 8.90 -25.72 14.24
N ARG A 329 8.52 -25.60 12.97
CA ARG A 329 7.21 -25.10 12.52
C ARG A 329 6.42 -26.29 12.03
N ILE A 330 5.15 -26.34 12.39
CA ILE A 330 4.18 -27.29 11.83
C ILE A 330 3.51 -26.58 10.65
N ASP A 331 3.52 -27.18 9.46
CA ASP A 331 2.76 -26.69 8.31
C ASP A 331 1.26 -27.01 8.46
N SER A 332 0.42 -26.63 7.50
CA SER A 332 -1.02 -26.91 7.59
C SER A 332 -1.37 -28.40 7.45
N GLU A 333 -0.46 -29.22 6.93
CA GLU A 333 -0.62 -30.67 6.74
C GLU A 333 -0.05 -31.49 7.92
N GLY A 334 0.50 -30.83 8.94
CA GLY A 334 1.05 -31.47 10.13
C GLY A 334 2.54 -31.83 10.04
N GLY A 335 3.24 -31.43 8.97
CA GLY A 335 4.67 -31.62 8.78
C GLY A 335 5.51 -30.64 9.60
N GLU A 336 6.52 -31.16 10.33
CA GLU A 336 7.47 -30.33 11.08
C GLU A 336 8.70 -29.95 10.24
N PHE A 337 9.00 -28.65 10.16
CA PHE A 337 10.18 -28.11 9.47
C PHE A 337 11.01 -27.22 10.38
N TYR A 338 12.33 -27.33 10.28
CA TYR A 338 13.24 -26.36 10.88
C TYR A 338 13.23 -25.06 10.09
N LEU A 339 13.31 -23.91 10.79
CA LEU A 339 13.33 -22.58 10.15
C LEU A 339 14.43 -22.44 9.07
N HIS A 340 15.62 -22.97 9.32
CA HIS A 340 16.73 -22.92 8.37
C HIS A 340 16.52 -23.78 7.11
N HIS A 341 15.61 -24.77 7.16
CA HIS A 341 15.19 -25.50 5.95
C HIS A 341 14.22 -24.67 5.09
N LEU A 342 13.36 -23.87 5.71
CA LEU A 342 12.45 -22.98 4.99
C LEU A 342 13.21 -21.94 4.17
N ASP A 343 14.38 -21.48 4.64
CA ASP A 343 15.23 -20.58 3.86
C ASP A 343 15.68 -21.14 2.52
N LYS A 344 15.88 -22.46 2.43
CA LYS A 344 16.22 -23.14 1.18
C LYS A 344 15.01 -23.27 0.25
N LEU A 345 13.80 -23.39 0.80
CA LEU A 345 12.55 -23.48 0.05
C LEU A 345 12.12 -22.13 -0.53
N PHE A 346 12.48 -21.03 0.15
CA PHE A 346 12.22 -19.66 -0.29
C PHE A 346 13.54 -18.94 -0.61
N PRO A 347 14.23 -19.30 -1.71
CA PRO A 347 15.43 -18.58 -2.11
C PRO A 347 15.08 -17.18 -2.59
N MET A 348 15.97 -16.23 -2.33
CA MET A 348 15.94 -14.94 -3.02
C MET A 348 16.47 -15.15 -4.44
N LEU A 349 15.69 -14.75 -5.43
CA LEU A 349 15.94 -14.95 -6.86
C LEU A 349 16.07 -13.60 -7.55
N VAL A 350 17.00 -13.52 -8.50
CA VAL A 350 17.15 -12.34 -9.35
C VAL A 350 16.09 -12.39 -10.46
N THR A 351 15.35 -11.30 -10.62
CA THR A 351 14.35 -11.16 -11.70
C THR A 351 14.99 -11.15 -13.06
N THR A 352 14.29 -11.70 -14.06
CA THR A 352 14.77 -11.73 -15.44
C THR A 352 14.44 -10.43 -16.16
N ASP A 353 15.39 -9.89 -16.92
CA ASP A 353 15.11 -8.76 -17.79
C ASP A 353 14.33 -9.22 -19.03
N ARG A 354 13.40 -8.39 -19.49
CA ARG A 354 12.50 -8.72 -20.61
C ARG A 354 12.71 -7.75 -21.76
N GLU A 355 12.75 -8.29 -22.97
CA GLU A 355 12.88 -7.51 -24.22
C GLU A 355 11.52 -7.16 -24.84
N PHE A 356 10.40 -7.60 -24.24
CA PHE A 356 9.06 -7.38 -24.75
C PHE A 356 8.14 -6.77 -23.69
N GLU A 357 7.13 -6.05 -24.16
CA GLU A 357 6.07 -5.48 -23.32
C GLU A 357 4.95 -6.50 -23.11
N GLU A 358 4.79 -6.98 -21.88
CA GLU A 358 3.76 -7.94 -21.50
C GLU A 358 2.38 -7.28 -21.38
N TRP A 359 2.36 -6.05 -20.86
CA TRP A 359 1.15 -5.30 -20.53
C TRP A 359 1.01 -4.01 -21.36
N PRO A 360 0.99 -4.09 -22.71
CA PRO A 360 0.95 -2.90 -23.54
C PRO A 360 -0.36 -2.13 -23.39
N SER A 361 -0.28 -0.82 -23.14
CA SER A 361 -1.44 0.06 -22.90
C SER A 361 -2.48 -0.01 -24.02
N ARG A 362 -2.07 -0.20 -25.29
CA ARG A 362 -2.99 -0.37 -26.44
C ARG A 362 -3.99 -1.53 -26.27
N LYS A 363 -3.66 -2.53 -25.45
CA LYS A 363 -4.49 -3.70 -25.16
C LYS A 363 -5.09 -3.64 -23.77
N TRP A 364 -4.31 -3.22 -22.78
CA TRP A 364 -4.68 -3.37 -21.37
C TRP A 364 -5.13 -2.08 -20.68
N ASN A 365 -5.04 -0.93 -21.35
CA ASN A 365 -5.62 0.31 -20.87
C ASN A 365 -7.11 0.39 -21.25
N PHE A 366 -7.92 -0.52 -20.71
CA PHE A 366 -9.33 -0.66 -21.12
C PHE A 366 -10.15 0.60 -20.85
N GLN A 367 -9.91 1.29 -19.75
CA GLN A 367 -10.67 2.49 -19.37
C GLN A 367 -10.49 3.61 -20.41
N ASP A 368 -9.25 3.90 -20.78
CA ASP A 368 -8.96 4.97 -21.75
C ASP A 368 -9.28 4.54 -23.19
N ASN A 369 -9.22 3.24 -23.49
CA ASN A 369 -9.51 2.69 -24.82
C ASN A 369 -11.00 2.43 -25.07
N TYR A 370 -11.87 2.54 -24.05
CA TYR A 370 -13.30 2.31 -24.22
C TYR A 370 -13.94 3.45 -25.02
N LYS A 371 -14.69 3.12 -26.08
CA LYS A 371 -15.13 4.11 -27.09
C LYS A 371 -16.24 5.07 -26.61
N ASP A 372 -16.82 4.84 -25.43
CA ASP A 372 -18.01 5.53 -24.93
C ASP A 372 -17.76 6.17 -23.54
N THR A 373 -16.62 6.86 -23.38
CA THR A 373 -16.22 7.45 -22.09
C THR A 373 -17.01 8.72 -21.78
N MET A 374 -17.84 8.71 -20.73
CA MET A 374 -18.03 9.90 -19.91
C MET A 374 -16.75 10.12 -19.12
N LYS A 375 -15.82 10.94 -19.64
CA LYS A 375 -14.61 11.31 -18.91
C LYS A 375 -14.99 12.15 -17.69
N VAL A 376 -14.89 11.59 -16.49
CA VAL A 376 -14.84 12.40 -15.27
C VAL A 376 -13.39 12.89 -15.15
N PRO A 377 -13.13 14.21 -15.15
CA PRO A 377 -11.76 14.72 -15.08
C PRO A 377 -11.12 14.34 -13.73
N ILE A 378 -9.90 13.81 -13.80
CA ILE A 378 -9.04 13.54 -12.65
C ILE A 378 -8.53 14.89 -12.13
N THR A 379 -8.75 15.21 -10.85
CA THR A 379 -8.29 16.46 -10.25
C THR A 379 -6.86 16.33 -9.74
N LEU A 380 -6.17 17.46 -9.50
CA LEU A 380 -4.81 17.45 -8.96
C LEU A 380 -4.75 16.83 -7.55
N ALA A 381 -5.83 16.94 -6.76
CA ALA A 381 -5.97 16.28 -5.46
C ALA A 381 -6.02 14.76 -5.58
N ASP A 382 -6.69 14.24 -6.63
CA ASP A 382 -6.65 12.81 -6.98
C ASP A 382 -5.27 12.36 -7.48
N ALA A 383 -4.29 13.25 -7.71
CA ALA A 383 -2.93 12.85 -8.11
C ALA A 383 -1.95 12.78 -6.95
N VAL A 384 -2.16 13.62 -5.93
CA VAL A 384 -1.35 13.66 -4.71
C VAL A 384 -1.73 12.52 -3.75
N ALA A 385 -3.01 12.14 -3.73
CA ALA A 385 -3.52 11.11 -2.84
C ALA A 385 -3.05 9.68 -3.17
N TYR A 386 -2.53 9.40 -4.38
CA TYR A 386 -2.19 8.04 -4.89
C TYR A 386 -0.86 7.46 -4.40
N ASP A 387 -0.38 7.94 -3.25
CA ASP A 387 0.79 7.38 -2.62
C ASP A 387 0.35 6.36 -1.56
N GLU A 388 0.64 5.07 -1.77
CA GLU A 388 0.41 3.99 -0.78
C GLU A 388 1.33 4.12 0.45
N THR A 389 1.91 5.30 0.70
CA THR A 389 2.90 5.51 1.77
C THR A 389 2.61 6.68 2.70
N GLN A 390 1.47 7.34 2.58
CA GLN A 390 1.07 8.30 3.60
C GLN A 390 0.29 7.60 4.73
N GLU A 391 0.90 7.51 5.92
CA GLU A 391 0.24 8.10 7.09
C GLU A 391 0.15 9.59 6.76
N VAL A 392 -0.95 9.99 6.11
CA VAL A 392 -1.19 11.40 5.78
C VAL A 392 -1.60 12.02 7.12
N GLU A 393 -0.87 13.04 7.58
CA GLU A 393 -1.53 14.09 8.33
C GLU A 393 -2.57 14.69 7.38
N ASP A 394 -3.82 14.32 7.61
CA ASP A 394 -4.95 14.43 6.68
C ASP A 394 -5.14 15.81 6.03
N GLU A 395 -5.30 15.82 4.69
CA GLU A 395 -6.24 16.75 4.04
C GLU A 395 -7.58 16.02 3.87
N GLU A 396 -8.23 15.81 5.02
CA GLU A 396 -9.65 15.56 5.19
C GLU A 396 -10.48 16.68 4.51
N ILE A 397 -11.81 16.59 4.58
CA ILE A 397 -12.59 17.81 4.84
C ILE A 397 -12.15 18.27 6.23
N THR A 398 -10.95 18.86 6.33
CA THR A 398 -10.21 18.89 7.58
C THR A 398 -11.06 19.58 8.62
N ILE A 399 -11.35 18.87 9.70
CA ILE A 399 -11.70 19.51 10.95
C ILE A 399 -10.41 20.24 11.36
N THR A 400 -10.21 21.44 10.82
CA THR A 400 -9.04 22.25 11.16
C THR A 400 -9.18 22.76 12.58
N GLU A 401 -8.04 23.10 13.21
CA GLU A 401 -8.04 23.73 14.53
C GLU A 401 -8.96 24.97 14.52
N ASP A 402 -8.92 25.73 13.42
CA ASP A 402 -9.77 26.90 13.22
C ASP A 402 -11.28 26.57 13.23
N LYS A 403 -11.69 25.44 12.66
CA LYS A 403 -13.11 25.02 12.66
C LYS A 403 -13.57 24.53 14.03
N ILE A 404 -12.74 23.77 14.74
CA ILE A 404 -13.06 23.36 16.13
C ILE A 404 -13.10 24.58 17.03
N ASN A 405 -12.10 25.46 16.93
CA ASN A 405 -12.03 26.69 17.69
C ASN A 405 -13.26 27.57 17.41
N ALA A 406 -13.69 27.69 16.16
CA ALA A 406 -14.92 28.40 15.80
C ALA A 406 -16.15 27.75 16.43
N MET A 407 -16.30 26.42 16.35
CA MET A 407 -17.41 25.69 16.97
C MET A 407 -17.44 25.87 18.50
N LEU A 408 -16.29 25.81 19.16
CA LEU A 408 -16.17 26.02 20.61
C LEU A 408 -16.57 27.44 21.02
N LEU A 409 -16.25 28.44 20.20
CA LEU A 409 -16.61 29.84 20.45
C LEU A 409 -18.09 30.15 20.21
N GLU A 410 -18.83 29.30 19.50
CA GLU A 410 -20.30 29.42 19.39
C GLU A 410 -21.01 29.11 20.72
N ILE A 411 -20.33 28.49 21.68
CA ILE A 411 -20.93 28.09 22.96
C ILE A 411 -20.83 29.22 23.96
N LYS A 412 -22.00 29.76 24.32
CA LYS A 412 -22.14 30.79 25.36
C LYS A 412 -21.52 30.30 26.68
N GLY A 413 -20.33 30.81 27.00
CA GLY A 413 -19.56 30.43 28.20
C GLY A 413 -18.12 30.02 27.90
N ILE A 414 -17.78 29.69 26.65
CA ILE A 414 -16.42 29.44 26.16
C ILE A 414 -16.00 30.66 25.33
N GLY A 415 -15.11 31.48 25.87
CA GLY A 415 -14.52 32.62 25.14
C GLY A 415 -13.03 32.40 24.90
N ASN A 416 -12.38 33.30 24.14
CA ASN A 416 -10.98 33.17 23.73
C ASN A 416 -10.00 32.79 24.86
N LYS A 417 -10.19 33.34 26.07
CA LYS A 417 -9.34 33.01 27.25
C LYS A 417 -9.50 31.57 27.75
N LYS A 418 -10.69 30.99 27.62
CA LYS A 418 -10.97 29.60 28.01
C LYS A 418 -10.55 28.64 26.91
N LEU A 419 -10.79 29.01 25.65
CA LEU A 419 -10.30 28.28 24.49
C LEU A 419 -8.77 28.11 24.52
N ALA A 420 -8.04 29.20 24.80
CA ALA A 420 -6.58 29.12 24.92
C ALA A 420 -6.11 28.12 25.99
N LYS A 421 -6.85 27.99 27.12
CA LYS A 421 -6.54 27.01 28.16
C LYS A 421 -6.88 25.58 27.77
N ILE A 422 -7.88 25.39 26.91
CA ILE A 422 -8.22 24.09 26.33
C ILE A 422 -7.09 23.67 25.38
N ASN A 423 -6.69 24.52 24.45
CA ASN A 423 -5.65 24.21 23.46
C ASN A 423 -4.24 24.09 24.08
N GLU A 424 -3.99 24.68 25.26
CA GLU A 424 -2.74 24.46 26.01
C GLU A 424 -2.67 23.04 26.62
N LYS A 425 -3.82 22.42 26.90
CA LYS A 425 -3.91 21.18 27.68
C LYS A 425 -4.32 19.95 26.86
N PHE A 426 -5.01 20.16 25.75
CA PHE A 426 -5.48 19.11 24.86
C PHE A 426 -4.97 19.38 23.45
N SER A 427 -4.37 18.36 22.83
CA SER A 427 -4.18 18.35 21.38
C SER A 427 -5.54 18.29 20.68
N MET A 428 -5.56 18.64 19.40
CA MET A 428 -6.79 18.60 18.59
C MET A 428 -7.45 17.22 18.61
N ILE A 429 -6.65 16.15 18.54
CA ILE A 429 -7.13 14.77 18.53
C ILE A 429 -7.77 14.42 19.87
N GLU A 430 -7.08 14.69 20.99
CA GLU A 430 -7.61 14.44 22.34
C GLU A 430 -8.90 15.23 22.59
N LEU A 431 -9.01 16.44 22.03
CA LEU A 431 -10.22 17.25 22.14
C LEU A 431 -11.38 16.69 21.32
N ILE A 432 -11.12 16.17 20.12
CA ILE A 432 -12.14 15.50 19.30
C ILE A 432 -12.62 14.22 19.98
N GLU A 433 -11.70 13.40 20.49
CA GLU A 433 -12.03 12.18 21.24
C GLU A 433 -12.90 12.49 22.45
N ASP A 434 -12.55 13.54 23.20
CA ASP A 434 -13.36 13.98 24.35
C ASP A 434 -14.75 14.50 23.93
N LEU A 435 -14.86 15.17 22.78
CA LEU A 435 -16.15 15.59 22.22
C LEU A 435 -17.03 14.40 21.81
N GLU A 436 -16.43 13.29 21.37
CA GLU A 436 -17.14 12.04 21.09
C GLU A 436 -17.57 11.32 22.37
N ASP A 437 -16.79 11.40 23.44
CA ASP A 437 -17.08 10.81 24.75
C ASP A 437 -17.77 11.77 25.73
N LYS A 438 -18.66 12.62 25.21
CA LYS A 438 -19.54 13.52 25.99
C LYS A 438 -18.79 14.52 26.91
N CYS A 439 -17.56 14.87 26.59
CA CYS A 439 -16.77 15.91 27.24
C CYS A 439 -16.31 15.59 28.67
N GLN A 440 -16.09 14.30 28.98
CA GLN A 440 -15.70 13.86 30.32
C GLN A 440 -14.33 14.41 30.75
N ALA A 441 -13.33 14.42 29.87
CA ALA A 441 -12.01 14.95 30.17
C ALA A 441 -12.03 16.47 30.32
N LEU A 442 -12.86 17.20 29.57
CA LEU A 442 -13.08 18.64 29.78
C LEU A 442 -13.74 18.94 31.14
N GLU A 443 -14.69 18.13 31.59
CA GLU A 443 -15.32 18.23 32.92
C GLU A 443 -14.30 18.03 34.05
N GLU A 444 -13.45 17.01 33.95
CA GLU A 444 -12.45 16.68 34.96
C GLU A 444 -11.32 17.73 35.04
N ASN A 445 -10.95 18.33 33.91
CA ASN A 445 -9.78 19.19 33.81
C ASN A 445 -10.07 20.69 33.98
N PHE A 446 -11.34 21.12 33.87
CA PHE A 446 -11.72 22.52 33.97
C PHE A 446 -12.88 22.75 34.95
N ARG A 447 -12.58 23.31 36.13
CA ARG A 447 -13.58 23.64 37.17
C ARG A 447 -14.75 24.53 36.73
N TRP A 448 -14.62 25.24 35.62
CA TRP A 448 -15.67 26.10 35.08
C TRP A 448 -16.58 25.37 34.10
N PHE A 449 -16.18 24.19 33.65
CA PHE A 449 -16.94 23.31 32.78
C PHE A 449 -17.92 22.50 33.64
N ASN A 450 -19.18 22.45 33.22
CA ASN A 450 -20.28 21.82 33.96
C ASN A 450 -21.23 21.16 32.98
N ASP A 451 -22.13 20.32 33.49
CA ASP A 451 -23.06 19.51 32.71
C ASP A 451 -23.87 20.34 31.69
N LYS A 452 -24.26 21.58 32.05
CA LYS A 452 -24.99 22.48 31.16
C LYS A 452 -24.15 23.00 29.99
N THR A 453 -22.83 23.08 30.17
CA THR A 453 -21.88 23.41 29.09
C THR A 453 -21.59 22.17 28.25
N ALA A 454 -21.44 20.99 28.87
CA ALA A 454 -21.26 19.71 28.18
C ALA A 454 -22.42 19.38 27.24
N GLU A 455 -23.67 19.51 27.71
CA GLU A 455 -24.87 19.26 26.89
C GLU A 455 -24.93 20.18 25.65
N LYS A 456 -24.57 21.46 25.81
CA LYS A 456 -24.55 22.42 24.70
C LYS A 456 -23.43 22.11 23.71
N LEU A 457 -22.27 21.72 24.23
CA LEU A 457 -21.11 21.36 23.43
C LEU A 457 -21.38 20.09 22.62
N ASN A 458 -21.92 19.05 23.24
CA ASN A 458 -22.33 17.83 22.56
C ASN A 458 -23.40 18.10 21.48
N LYS A 459 -24.41 18.93 21.76
CA LYS A 459 -25.42 19.29 20.75
C LYS A 459 -24.82 20.03 19.54
N ASN A 460 -23.88 20.95 19.79
CA ASN A 460 -23.17 21.66 18.72
C ASN A 460 -22.22 20.74 17.95
N TRP A 461 -21.56 19.80 18.63
CA TRP A 461 -20.71 18.79 18.01
C TRP A 461 -21.50 17.87 17.09
N GLN A 462 -22.66 17.36 17.52
CA GLN A 462 -23.53 16.55 16.66
C GLN A 462 -24.04 17.34 15.43
N LYS A 463 -24.38 18.63 15.61
CA LYS A 463 -24.75 19.50 14.50
C LYS A 463 -23.58 19.73 13.54
N PHE A 464 -22.38 19.96 14.07
CA PHE A 464 -21.16 20.14 13.27
C PHE A 464 -20.84 18.86 12.48
N LYS A 465 -20.97 17.67 13.08
CA LYS A 465 -20.86 16.37 12.39
C LYS A 465 -21.86 16.22 11.24
N SER A 466 -23.13 16.57 11.46
CA SER A 466 -24.16 16.49 10.40
C SER A 466 -23.93 17.43 9.21
N GLN A 467 -23.03 18.41 9.34
CA GLN A 467 -22.64 19.33 8.27
C GLN A 467 -21.37 18.86 7.52
N LEU A 468 -20.72 17.81 8.02
CA LEU A 468 -19.53 17.18 7.44
C LEU A 468 -19.85 15.89 6.65
N GLU A 469 -21.03 15.28 6.88
CA GLU A 469 -21.60 14.14 6.13
C GLU A 469 -22.31 14.57 4.83
#